data_AF-A0A2V7TAK3-F1
#
_entry.id   AF-A0A2V7TAK3-F1
#
_cell.length_a   1.000
_cell.length_b   1.000
_cell.length_c   1.000
_cell.angle_alpha   90.00
_cell.angle_beta   90.00
_cell.angle_gamma   90.00
#
_symmetry.space_group_name_H-M   'P 1'
#
loop_
_entity.id
_entity.type
_entity.pdbx_description
1 polymer ?
#
loop_
_entity_poly.entity_id
_entity_poly.type
_entity_poly.pdbx_seq_one_letter_code
_entity_poly.pdbx_strand_id
1 'polypeptide(L)'
;MLALHDRIRASVMDACARQASEQLATVAADDGEAGDTIYAIDRVSEEALVQGLAEPARKEPLCIVAEGLPDNALVLPRGAREDDCRWRLLIDPIDGTRGLMYQKRSAWILTGVAPNRGAGTRLRDIVLAVQTEIPLLKQHLSDQLWALRGTGMTARRFDRLAGTKTPLTLRPSRADTIAHGFATVVRFFPGARDVLAAIDDEIVETLVAPAPGKAACFEDQYASTGGELYELMAGHDRWIADLRPLVRKGGLCCHPYDLCTSLIAEEAGVILTDPAGAPVDAPFDVTSDVAWVGYANARLRTAIEPVLQGALGRRGLL
;
A
#
# COMPACT_ATOMS: atom_id res chain seq x y z
N MET A 1 -12.59 10.37 -7.54
CA MET A 1 -11.83 9.30 -6.87
C MET A 1 -12.67 8.54 -5.84
N LEU A 2 -13.22 9.16 -4.78
CA LEU A 2 -14.01 8.42 -3.77
C LEU A 2 -15.16 7.56 -4.34
N ALA A 3 -15.96 8.12 -5.27
CA ALA A 3 -17.05 7.38 -5.92
C ALA A 3 -16.55 6.25 -6.86
N LEU A 4 -15.35 6.39 -7.42
CA LEU A 4 -14.70 5.35 -8.19
C LEU A 4 -14.31 4.17 -7.28
N HIS A 5 -13.68 4.44 -6.15
CA HIS A 5 -13.32 3.39 -5.18
C HIS A 5 -14.57 2.70 -4.63
N ASP A 6 -15.64 3.45 -4.35
CA ASP A 6 -16.92 2.86 -3.93
C ASP A 6 -17.46 1.88 -4.98
N ARG A 7 -17.33 2.20 -6.29
CA ARG A 7 -17.71 1.31 -7.40
C ARG A 7 -16.82 0.08 -7.49
N ILE A 8 -15.49 0.27 -7.48
CA ILE A 8 -14.52 -0.84 -7.56
C ILE A 8 -14.76 -1.81 -6.39
N ARG A 9 -14.86 -1.30 -5.15
CA ARG A 9 -15.17 -2.13 -3.98
C ARG A 9 -16.45 -2.91 -4.17
N ALA A 10 -17.53 -2.28 -4.65
CA ALA A 10 -18.79 -2.96 -4.88
C ALA A 10 -18.67 -4.08 -5.93
N SER A 11 -17.98 -3.83 -7.05
CA SER A 11 -17.76 -4.84 -8.09
C SER A 11 -16.93 -6.02 -7.59
N VAL A 12 -15.85 -5.77 -6.86
CA VAL A 12 -14.99 -6.82 -6.30
C VAL A 12 -15.75 -7.64 -5.25
N MET A 13 -16.50 -6.99 -4.37
CA MET A 13 -17.34 -7.67 -3.38
C MET A 13 -18.42 -8.55 -4.02
N ASP A 14 -19.04 -8.08 -5.09
CA ASP A 14 -20.04 -8.84 -5.86
C ASP A 14 -19.42 -10.06 -6.54
N ALA A 15 -18.21 -9.94 -7.09
CA ALA A 15 -17.44 -11.06 -7.63
C ALA A 15 -17.09 -12.08 -6.55
N CYS A 16 -16.59 -11.65 -5.38
CA CYS A 16 -16.32 -12.51 -4.24
C CYS A 16 -17.57 -13.27 -3.77
N ALA A 17 -18.75 -12.65 -3.81
CA ALA A 17 -19.99 -13.28 -3.35
C ALA A 17 -20.54 -14.32 -4.33
N ARG A 18 -20.23 -14.21 -5.63
CA ARG A 18 -20.82 -15.05 -6.70
C ARG A 18 -19.90 -16.15 -7.21
N GLN A 19 -18.59 -16.03 -7.00
CA GLN A 19 -17.60 -16.94 -7.55
C GLN A 19 -16.92 -17.73 -6.43
N ALA A 20 -16.56 -18.98 -6.71
CA ALA A 20 -15.75 -19.76 -5.78
C ALA A 20 -14.33 -19.19 -5.72
N SER A 21 -13.65 -19.33 -4.56
CA SER A 21 -12.28 -18.82 -4.38
C SER A 21 -11.32 -19.37 -5.44
N GLU A 22 -11.51 -20.61 -5.87
CA GLU A 22 -10.71 -21.26 -6.93
C GLU A 22 -10.88 -20.58 -8.28
N GLN A 23 -12.08 -20.07 -8.59
CA GLN A 23 -12.33 -19.35 -9.84
C GLN A 23 -11.67 -17.97 -9.82
N LEU A 24 -11.79 -17.25 -8.70
CA LEU A 24 -11.13 -15.97 -8.50
C LEU A 24 -9.61 -16.11 -8.50
N ALA A 25 -9.09 -17.26 -8.05
CA ALA A 25 -7.67 -17.59 -8.05
C ALA A 25 -7.11 -18.11 -9.38
N THR A 26 -7.93 -18.19 -10.42
CA THR A 26 -7.43 -18.57 -11.73
C THR A 26 -6.53 -17.45 -12.26
N VAL A 27 -5.30 -17.81 -12.66
CA VAL A 27 -4.36 -16.88 -13.30
C VAL A 27 -4.97 -16.40 -14.61
N ALA A 28 -5.18 -15.09 -14.72
CA ALA A 28 -5.74 -14.43 -15.89
C ALA A 28 -4.65 -13.97 -16.86
N ALA A 29 -3.47 -13.60 -16.35
CA ALA A 29 -2.25 -13.35 -17.11
C ALA A 29 -1.02 -13.58 -16.22
N ASP A 30 0.07 -14.03 -16.81
CA ASP A 30 1.38 -14.14 -16.16
C ASP A 30 2.36 -13.28 -16.97
N ASP A 31 2.60 -12.06 -16.49
CA ASP A 31 3.49 -11.09 -17.16
C ASP A 31 4.95 -11.42 -16.81
N GLY A 32 5.37 -12.60 -17.26
CA GLY A 32 6.65 -13.22 -16.94
C GLY A 32 7.84 -12.25 -16.96
N GLU A 33 8.68 -12.42 -15.94
CA GLU A 33 9.96 -11.75 -15.63
C GLU A 33 9.93 -10.37 -14.96
N ALA A 34 8.78 -9.65 -14.84
CA ALA A 34 8.80 -8.34 -14.17
C ALA A 34 7.52 -7.88 -13.43
N GLY A 35 6.42 -8.66 -13.43
CA GLY A 35 5.15 -8.27 -12.79
C GLY A 35 4.58 -9.30 -11.82
N ASP A 36 3.62 -8.88 -10.99
CA ASP A 36 2.87 -9.77 -10.11
C ASP A 36 1.86 -10.61 -10.93
N THR A 37 1.49 -11.79 -10.42
CA THR A 37 0.52 -12.65 -11.12
C THR A 37 -0.87 -12.01 -11.10
N ILE A 38 -1.44 -11.75 -12.28
CA ILE A 38 -2.79 -11.19 -12.43
C ILE A 38 -3.82 -12.33 -12.34
N TYR A 39 -4.76 -12.22 -11.41
CA TYR A 39 -5.85 -13.18 -11.21
C TYR A 39 -7.18 -12.68 -11.79
N ALA A 40 -8.17 -13.57 -11.87
CA ALA A 40 -9.48 -13.23 -12.41
C ALA A 40 -10.20 -12.10 -11.65
N ILE A 41 -9.94 -11.94 -10.35
CA ILE A 41 -10.50 -10.86 -9.53
C ILE A 41 -9.96 -9.48 -9.92
N ASP A 42 -8.71 -9.40 -10.38
CA ASP A 42 -8.07 -8.13 -10.76
C ASP A 42 -8.73 -7.56 -12.01
N ARG A 43 -9.10 -8.40 -12.99
CA ARG A 43 -9.84 -8.00 -14.19
C ARG A 43 -11.17 -7.31 -13.88
N VAL A 44 -11.90 -7.77 -12.85
CA VAL A 44 -13.15 -7.15 -12.41
C VAL A 44 -12.91 -5.71 -11.95
N SER A 45 -11.81 -5.48 -11.24
CA SER A 45 -11.44 -4.16 -10.74
C SER A 45 -10.91 -3.24 -11.84
N GLU A 46 -10.12 -3.75 -12.78
CA GLU A 46 -9.62 -3.04 -13.96
C GLU A 46 -10.77 -2.54 -14.86
N GLU A 47 -11.75 -3.40 -15.14
CA GLU A 47 -12.93 -3.01 -15.92
C GLU A 47 -13.73 -1.92 -15.21
N ALA A 48 -13.96 -2.08 -13.89
CA ALA A 48 -14.63 -1.08 -13.09
C ALA A 48 -13.87 0.26 -13.04
N LEU A 49 -12.53 0.19 -13.03
CA LEU A 49 -11.63 1.34 -13.09
C LEU A 49 -11.81 2.12 -14.39
N VAL A 50 -11.62 1.46 -15.54
CA VAL A 50 -11.69 2.10 -16.87
C VAL A 50 -13.08 2.68 -17.12
N GLN A 51 -14.14 1.92 -16.81
CA GLN A 51 -15.51 2.40 -16.94
C GLN A 51 -15.81 3.58 -16.02
N GLY A 52 -15.32 3.55 -14.78
CA GLY A 52 -15.54 4.61 -13.79
C GLY A 52 -14.82 5.92 -14.12
N LEU A 53 -13.71 5.86 -14.88
CA LEU A 53 -12.93 7.02 -15.30
C LEU A 53 -13.34 7.59 -16.67
N ALA A 54 -14.14 6.87 -17.46
CA ALA A 54 -14.54 7.31 -18.80
C ALA A 54 -15.25 8.68 -18.81
N GLU A 55 -16.21 8.93 -17.92
CA GLU A 55 -16.93 10.20 -17.85
C GLU A 55 -16.08 11.36 -17.31
N PRO A 56 -15.33 11.20 -16.19
CA PRO A 56 -14.34 12.20 -15.76
C PRO A 56 -13.35 12.56 -16.87
N ALA A 57 -12.82 11.57 -17.58
CA ALA A 57 -11.81 11.75 -18.60
C ALA A 57 -12.30 12.59 -19.79
N ARG A 58 -13.58 12.52 -20.15
CA ARG A 58 -14.15 13.38 -21.21
C ARG A 58 -14.08 14.87 -20.89
N LYS A 59 -14.02 15.24 -19.61
CA LYS A 59 -13.95 16.63 -19.15
C LYS A 59 -12.51 17.08 -18.89
N GLU A 60 -11.68 16.16 -18.45
CA GLU A 60 -10.28 16.38 -18.08
C GLU A 60 -9.51 15.12 -18.49
N PRO A 61 -8.73 15.13 -19.57
CA PRO A 61 -7.95 13.97 -19.99
C PRO A 61 -7.03 13.47 -18.86
N LEU A 62 -6.98 12.15 -18.69
CA LEU A 62 -6.25 11.49 -17.61
C LEU A 62 -5.21 10.54 -18.18
N CYS A 63 -3.99 10.62 -17.65
CA CYS A 63 -2.98 9.58 -17.82
C CYS A 63 -3.04 8.64 -16.62
N ILE A 64 -3.39 7.39 -16.84
CA ILE A 64 -3.52 6.37 -15.79
C ILE A 64 -2.32 5.44 -15.90
N VAL A 65 -1.70 5.15 -14.77
CA VAL A 65 -0.64 4.15 -14.60
C VAL A 65 -1.14 3.16 -13.57
N ALA A 66 -1.27 1.90 -13.94
CA ALA A 66 -1.77 0.84 -13.07
C ALA A 66 -1.30 -0.52 -13.55
N GLU A 67 -1.09 -1.43 -12.61
CA GLU A 67 -0.82 -2.83 -12.93
C GLU A 67 -2.01 -3.45 -13.68
N GLY A 68 -1.72 -4.38 -14.61
CA GLY A 68 -2.73 -5.11 -15.38
C GLY A 68 -3.31 -4.38 -16.60
N LEU A 69 -3.02 -3.08 -16.75
CA LEU A 69 -3.31 -2.32 -17.97
C LEU A 69 -2.31 -2.66 -19.09
N PRO A 70 -2.71 -2.64 -20.37
CA PRO A 70 -1.77 -2.75 -21.49
C PRO A 70 -0.67 -1.69 -21.38
N ASP A 71 0.59 -2.09 -21.55
CA ASP A 71 1.78 -1.25 -21.39
C ASP A 71 1.86 -0.52 -20.02
N ASN A 72 1.13 -1.01 -19.00
CA ASN A 72 1.01 -0.43 -17.65
C ASN A 72 0.48 1.01 -17.62
N ALA A 73 -0.08 1.51 -18.74
CA ALA A 73 -0.54 2.87 -18.85
C ALA A 73 -1.72 3.01 -19.83
N LEU A 74 -2.65 3.90 -19.50
CA LEU A 74 -3.81 4.19 -20.33
C LEU A 74 -4.12 5.69 -20.32
N VAL A 75 -4.21 6.28 -21.51
CA VAL A 75 -4.71 7.64 -21.68
C VAL A 75 -6.21 7.61 -21.98
N LEU A 76 -6.98 8.34 -21.17
CA LEU A 76 -8.41 8.55 -21.39
C LEU A 76 -8.69 10.05 -21.64
N PRO A 77 -9.65 10.40 -22.51
CA PRO A 77 -10.44 9.48 -23.34
C PRO A 77 -9.61 8.92 -24.49
N ARG A 78 -10.09 7.83 -25.11
CA ARG A 78 -9.43 7.23 -26.28
C ARG A 78 -9.19 8.28 -27.37
N GLY A 79 -7.94 8.40 -27.82
CA GLY A 79 -7.52 9.36 -28.83
C GLY A 79 -6.89 10.65 -28.27
N ALA A 80 -6.97 10.90 -26.97
CA ALA A 80 -6.16 11.93 -26.32
C ALA A 80 -4.69 11.51 -26.23
N ARG A 81 -3.79 12.48 -26.12
CA ARG A 81 -2.36 12.25 -25.90
C ARG A 81 -2.01 12.46 -24.44
N GLU A 82 -0.94 11.83 -23.98
CA GLU A 82 -0.43 12.01 -22.62
C GLU A 82 -0.14 13.49 -22.30
N ASP A 83 0.42 14.23 -23.27
CA ASP A 83 0.69 15.67 -23.13
C ASP A 83 -0.57 16.53 -22.94
N ASP A 84 -1.73 16.02 -23.33
CA ASP A 84 -3.01 16.70 -23.13
C ASP A 84 -3.57 16.45 -21.71
N CYS A 85 -2.99 15.51 -20.95
CA CYS A 85 -3.41 15.17 -19.60
C CYS A 85 -2.73 16.07 -18.56
N ARG A 86 -3.51 16.87 -17.83
CA ARG A 86 -3.01 17.64 -16.69
C ARG A 86 -2.63 16.76 -15.50
N TRP A 87 -3.33 15.64 -15.34
CA TRP A 87 -3.20 14.76 -14.19
C TRP A 87 -2.72 13.37 -14.59
N ARG A 88 -1.82 12.84 -13.77
CA ARG A 88 -1.34 11.47 -13.81
C ARG A 88 -1.83 10.73 -12.56
N LEU A 89 -2.44 9.57 -12.75
CA LEU A 89 -2.99 8.74 -11.68
C LEU A 89 -2.15 7.47 -11.58
N LEU A 90 -1.68 7.14 -10.38
CA LEU A 90 -1.06 5.86 -10.06
C LEU A 90 -2.06 5.06 -9.23
N ILE A 91 -2.41 3.86 -9.67
CA ILE A 91 -3.53 3.11 -9.11
C ILE A 91 -3.13 1.66 -8.86
N ASP A 92 -3.42 1.20 -7.65
CA ASP A 92 -3.57 -0.23 -7.37
C ASP A 92 -5.07 -0.53 -7.24
N PRO A 93 -5.66 -1.27 -8.20
CA PRO A 93 -7.07 -1.65 -8.09
C PRO A 93 -7.36 -2.58 -6.91
N ILE A 94 -6.43 -3.47 -6.52
CA ILE A 94 -6.55 -4.42 -5.42
C ILE A 94 -5.15 -4.73 -4.82
N ASP A 95 -4.72 -3.93 -3.87
CA ASP A 95 -3.56 -4.24 -3.03
C ASP A 95 -3.95 -5.28 -1.97
N GLY A 96 -3.34 -6.46 -2.03
CA GLY A 96 -3.67 -7.62 -1.18
C GLY A 96 -4.56 -8.67 -1.84
N THR A 97 -4.60 -8.74 -3.18
CA THR A 97 -5.38 -9.69 -3.99
C THR A 97 -5.40 -11.12 -3.44
N ARG A 98 -4.23 -11.71 -3.17
CA ARG A 98 -4.14 -13.10 -2.68
C ARG A 98 -4.84 -13.31 -1.34
N GLY A 99 -4.74 -12.34 -0.42
CA GLY A 99 -5.42 -12.40 0.88
C GLY A 99 -6.94 -12.32 0.75
N LEU A 100 -7.41 -11.44 -0.14
CA LEU A 100 -8.84 -11.26 -0.40
C LEU A 100 -9.46 -12.46 -1.10
N MET A 101 -8.79 -13.04 -2.10
CA MET A 101 -9.29 -14.20 -2.85
C MET A 101 -9.67 -15.38 -1.94
N TYR A 102 -8.88 -15.65 -0.91
CA TYR A 102 -9.15 -16.69 0.08
C TYR A 102 -9.94 -16.20 1.29
N GLN A 103 -10.42 -14.96 1.26
CA GLN A 103 -11.15 -14.34 2.36
C GLN A 103 -10.36 -14.35 3.68
N LYS A 104 -9.02 -14.28 3.59
CA LYS A 104 -8.11 -14.35 4.74
C LYS A 104 -7.94 -12.99 5.42
N ARG A 105 -7.85 -11.92 4.63
CA ARG A 105 -7.67 -10.54 5.11
C ARG A 105 -8.27 -9.57 4.10
N SER A 106 -8.65 -8.37 4.55
CA SER A 106 -9.09 -7.30 3.66
C SER A 106 -7.98 -6.93 2.66
N ALA A 107 -8.38 -6.35 1.54
CA ALA A 107 -7.49 -5.73 0.56
C ALA A 107 -7.81 -4.24 0.48
N TRP A 108 -7.09 -3.50 -0.36
CA TRP A 108 -7.24 -2.06 -0.49
C TRP A 108 -7.22 -1.61 -1.94
N ILE A 109 -8.02 -0.59 -2.25
CA ILE A 109 -7.94 0.15 -3.51
C ILE A 109 -7.11 1.39 -3.24
N LEU A 110 -6.01 1.56 -3.97
CA LEU A 110 -5.04 2.63 -3.78
C LEU A 110 -5.05 3.56 -5.00
N THR A 111 -5.03 4.86 -4.78
CA THR A 111 -4.90 5.84 -5.86
C THR A 111 -4.15 7.07 -5.38
N GLY A 112 -3.06 7.38 -6.06
CA GLY A 112 -2.33 8.65 -5.99
C GLY A 112 -2.55 9.49 -7.25
N VAL A 113 -2.75 10.79 -7.10
CA VAL A 113 -2.94 11.75 -8.20
C VAL A 113 -1.88 12.83 -8.14
N ALA A 114 -1.11 12.98 -9.21
CA ALA A 114 -0.04 13.96 -9.35
C ALA A 114 -0.26 14.85 -10.59
N PRO A 115 0.26 16.09 -10.60
CA PRO A 115 0.43 16.83 -11.85
C PRO A 115 1.25 16.00 -12.84
N ASN A 116 0.81 15.92 -14.10
CA ASN A 116 1.52 15.15 -15.10
C ASN A 116 2.80 15.88 -15.52
N ARG A 117 3.94 15.23 -15.28
CA ARG A 117 5.27 15.67 -15.73
C ARG A 117 5.92 14.62 -16.65
N GLY A 118 5.10 13.77 -17.27
CA GLY A 118 5.55 12.62 -18.05
C GLY A 118 6.44 11.70 -17.21
N ALA A 119 7.55 11.24 -17.79
CA ALA A 119 8.56 10.42 -17.12
C ALA A 119 9.23 11.09 -15.90
N GLY A 120 9.12 12.42 -15.75
CA GLY A 120 9.62 13.14 -14.59
C GLY A 120 8.67 13.17 -13.39
N THR A 121 7.48 12.57 -13.49
CA THR A 121 6.53 12.47 -12.39
C THR A 121 7.08 11.51 -11.33
N ARG A 122 7.00 11.88 -10.05
CA ARG A 122 7.44 11.02 -8.92
C ARG A 122 6.36 10.86 -7.85
N LEU A 123 6.51 9.91 -6.93
CA LEU A 123 5.56 9.73 -5.82
C LEU A 123 5.38 11.00 -4.98
N ARG A 124 6.44 11.80 -4.76
CA ARG A 124 6.32 13.05 -4.00
C ARG A 124 5.50 14.13 -4.70
N ASP A 125 5.24 14.00 -6.00
CA ASP A 125 4.39 14.92 -6.74
C ASP A 125 2.89 14.67 -6.50
N ILE A 126 2.52 13.57 -5.82
CA ILE A 126 1.14 13.28 -5.47
C ILE A 126 0.57 14.41 -4.61
N VAL A 127 -0.59 14.95 -5.02
CA VAL A 127 -1.30 16.04 -4.33
C VAL A 127 -2.63 15.60 -3.74
N LEU A 128 -3.16 14.46 -4.21
CA LEU A 128 -4.37 13.83 -3.72
C LEU A 128 -4.12 12.32 -3.65
N ALA A 129 -4.48 11.69 -2.54
CA ALA A 129 -4.46 10.25 -2.41
C ALA A 129 -5.78 9.73 -1.82
N VAL A 130 -6.21 8.55 -2.26
CA VAL A 130 -7.40 7.85 -1.76
C VAL A 130 -7.07 6.38 -1.53
N GLN A 131 -7.46 5.86 -0.36
CA GLN A 131 -7.32 4.47 0.03
C GLN A 131 -8.67 3.94 0.52
N THR A 132 -9.13 2.81 0.01
CA THR A 132 -10.43 2.24 0.39
C THR A 132 -10.33 0.76 0.66
N GLU A 133 -10.75 0.33 1.83
CA GLU A 133 -10.75 -1.08 2.22
C GLU A 133 -11.79 -1.87 1.42
N ILE A 134 -11.37 -3.01 0.89
CA ILE A 134 -12.24 -4.08 0.38
C ILE A 134 -12.37 -5.11 1.52
N PRO A 135 -13.53 -5.15 2.21
CA PRO A 135 -13.70 -6.01 3.37
C PRO A 135 -13.89 -7.48 2.96
N LEU A 136 -13.77 -8.39 3.92
CA LEU A 136 -14.21 -9.77 3.74
C LEU A 136 -15.74 -9.88 3.61
N LEU A 137 -16.23 -10.98 3.03
CA LEU A 137 -17.65 -11.30 2.97
C LEU A 137 -18.29 -11.47 4.36
N LYS A 138 -17.52 -11.80 5.40
CA LYS A 138 -18.03 -11.84 6.78
C LYS A 138 -17.96 -10.49 7.51
N GLN A 139 -17.24 -9.51 6.95
CA GLN A 139 -17.00 -8.20 7.56
C GLN A 139 -17.96 -7.16 6.97
N HIS A 140 -18.75 -6.51 7.83
CA HIS A 140 -19.75 -5.53 7.37
C HIS A 140 -19.28 -4.08 7.40
N LEU A 141 -18.16 -3.79 8.08
CA LEU A 141 -17.55 -2.46 8.17
C LEU A 141 -16.34 -2.38 7.25
N SER A 142 -16.15 -1.24 6.59
CA SER A 142 -14.95 -0.99 5.78
C SER A 142 -14.58 0.47 5.84
N ASP A 143 -13.29 0.78 5.83
CA ASP A 143 -12.82 2.15 5.99
C ASP A 143 -12.36 2.77 4.65
N GLN A 144 -12.53 4.09 4.52
CA GLN A 144 -12.09 4.87 3.37
C GLN A 144 -11.40 6.14 3.85
N LEU A 145 -10.18 6.34 3.36
CA LEU A 145 -9.26 7.39 3.76
C LEU A 145 -8.87 8.21 2.53
N TRP A 146 -8.63 9.49 2.72
CA TRP A 146 -8.07 10.35 1.69
C TRP A 146 -7.35 11.54 2.30
N ALA A 147 -6.46 12.15 1.52
CA ALA A 147 -5.80 13.39 1.87
C ALA A 147 -5.56 14.24 0.63
N LEU A 148 -5.68 15.56 0.80
CA LEU A 148 -5.02 16.51 -0.08
C LEU A 148 -3.76 17.01 0.63
N ARG A 149 -2.70 17.23 -0.13
CA ARG A 149 -1.43 17.68 0.43
C ARG A 149 -1.61 18.99 1.22
N GLY A 150 -1.12 18.99 2.45
CA GLY A 150 -1.17 20.10 3.40
C GLY A 150 -2.50 20.29 4.11
N THR A 151 -3.49 19.40 3.95
CA THR A 151 -4.83 19.56 4.55
C THR A 151 -5.15 18.59 5.68
N GLY A 152 -4.23 17.69 6.01
CA GLY A 152 -4.47 16.56 6.91
C GLY A 152 -5.23 15.42 6.24
N MET A 153 -5.25 14.29 6.92
CA MET A 153 -6.00 13.09 6.54
C MET A 153 -7.48 13.21 6.95
N THR A 154 -8.38 12.75 6.08
CA THR A 154 -9.79 12.46 6.44
C THR A 154 -10.08 10.96 6.28
N ALA A 155 -10.88 10.40 7.18
CA ALA A 155 -11.34 9.02 7.10
C ALA A 155 -12.84 8.89 7.43
N ARG A 156 -13.48 7.88 6.84
CA ARG A 156 -14.85 7.47 7.14
C ARG A 156 -14.98 5.96 7.16
N ARG A 157 -15.88 5.45 7.99
CA ARG A 157 -16.30 4.06 8.02
C ARG A 157 -17.60 3.88 7.26
N PHE A 158 -17.67 2.85 6.44
CA PHE A 158 -18.85 2.42 5.70
C PHE A 158 -19.41 1.14 6.31
N ASP A 159 -20.66 1.19 6.77
CA ASP A 159 -21.44 0.01 7.16
C ASP A 159 -22.28 -0.42 5.95
N ARG A 160 -21.96 -1.59 5.38
CA ARG A 160 -22.64 -2.09 4.18
C ARG A 160 -24.01 -2.72 4.46
N LEU A 161 -24.33 -3.07 5.71
CA LEU A 161 -25.65 -3.57 6.08
C LEU A 161 -26.64 -2.42 6.21
N ALA A 162 -26.20 -1.32 6.83
CA ALA A 162 -27.01 -0.11 7.01
C ALA A 162 -26.92 0.87 5.83
N GLY A 163 -25.91 0.75 4.96
CA GLY A 163 -25.63 1.70 3.89
C GLY A 163 -25.11 3.06 4.38
N THR A 164 -24.63 3.14 5.64
CA THR A 164 -24.28 4.41 6.28
C THR A 164 -22.77 4.68 6.24
N LYS A 165 -22.42 5.97 6.23
CA LYS A 165 -21.03 6.45 6.26
C LYS A 165 -20.83 7.36 7.46
N THR A 166 -19.93 7.01 8.37
CA THR A 166 -19.65 7.77 9.59
C THR A 166 -18.20 8.26 9.61
N PRO A 167 -17.93 9.48 10.11
CA PRO A 167 -16.54 9.94 10.28
C PRO A 167 -15.75 8.98 11.17
N LEU A 168 -14.49 8.75 10.82
CA LEU A 168 -13.56 7.92 11.58
C LEU A 168 -12.33 8.74 11.94
N THR A 169 -11.91 8.68 13.20
CA THR A 169 -10.66 9.31 13.66
C THR A 169 -9.63 8.22 13.87
N LEU A 170 -8.59 8.20 13.04
CA LEU A 170 -7.41 7.37 13.22
C LEU A 170 -6.27 8.23 13.77
N ARG A 171 -5.39 7.62 14.56
CA ARG A 171 -4.24 8.29 15.15
C ARG A 171 -3.08 7.31 15.22
N PRO A 172 -1.91 7.65 14.64
CA PRO A 172 -0.72 6.83 14.81
C PRO A 172 -0.36 6.62 16.28
N SER A 173 0.36 5.53 16.55
CA SER A 173 0.76 5.17 17.90
C SER A 173 1.60 6.28 18.54
N ARG A 174 1.32 6.59 19.81
CA ARG A 174 2.09 7.56 20.59
C ARG A 174 3.22 6.93 21.41
N ALA A 175 3.36 5.61 21.37
CA ALA A 175 4.39 4.87 22.08
C ALA A 175 5.80 5.37 21.71
N ASP A 176 6.73 5.32 22.65
CA ASP A 176 8.14 5.69 22.48
C ASP A 176 9.07 4.48 22.35
N THR A 177 8.51 3.27 22.43
CA THR A 177 9.21 1.99 22.31
C THR A 177 8.41 1.02 21.45
N ILE A 178 9.06 0.01 20.88
CA ILE A 178 8.40 -1.12 20.20
C ILE A 178 7.93 -2.21 21.19
N ALA A 179 8.33 -2.14 22.46
CA ALA A 179 8.04 -3.17 23.46
C ALA A 179 6.52 -3.41 23.65
N HIS A 180 6.11 -4.68 23.62
CA HIS A 180 4.70 -5.11 23.70
C HIS A 180 3.78 -4.51 22.61
N GLY A 181 4.33 -4.04 21.49
CA GLY A 181 3.57 -3.56 20.33
C GLY A 181 3.87 -4.36 19.07
N PHE A 182 3.20 -4.00 17.98
CA PHE A 182 3.48 -4.52 16.66
C PHE A 182 4.60 -3.71 16.00
N ALA A 183 5.67 -4.41 15.60
CA ALA A 183 6.87 -3.88 14.99
C ALA A 183 7.39 -4.95 14.02
N THR A 184 7.47 -4.63 12.73
CA THR A 184 7.55 -5.66 11.69
C THR A 184 8.64 -5.36 10.66
N VAL A 185 9.60 -6.27 10.48
CA VAL A 185 10.33 -6.41 9.21
C VAL A 185 9.57 -7.38 8.29
N VAL A 186 9.14 -6.89 7.12
CA VAL A 186 8.35 -7.65 6.16
C VAL A 186 9.15 -8.83 5.60
N ARG A 187 8.61 -10.06 5.71
CA ARG A 187 9.27 -11.32 5.32
C ARG A 187 8.30 -12.45 4.96
N PHE A 188 7.13 -12.13 4.43
CA PHE A 188 6.10 -13.13 4.15
C PHE A 188 6.37 -13.99 2.89
N PHE A 189 7.41 -13.69 2.10
CA PHE A 189 7.82 -14.52 0.95
C PHE A 189 9.07 -15.38 1.23
N PRO A 190 9.14 -16.62 0.71
CA PRO A 190 10.34 -17.45 0.80
C PRO A 190 11.55 -16.86 0.05
N GLY A 191 12.76 -17.21 0.49
CA GLY A 191 14.02 -16.97 -0.22
C GLY A 191 14.94 -15.89 0.36
N ALA A 192 14.47 -15.06 1.28
CA ALA A 192 15.32 -14.11 2.03
C ALA A 192 14.88 -13.93 3.51
N ARG A 193 14.02 -14.83 4.00
CA ARG A 193 13.42 -14.71 5.34
C ARG A 193 14.45 -14.79 6.46
N ASP A 194 15.51 -15.58 6.26
CA ASP A 194 16.62 -15.73 7.18
C ASP A 194 17.36 -14.40 7.40
N VAL A 195 17.70 -13.69 6.32
CA VAL A 195 18.38 -12.38 6.41
C VAL A 195 17.46 -11.33 7.03
N LEU A 196 16.19 -11.29 6.59
CA LEU A 196 15.21 -10.33 7.09
C LEU A 196 14.86 -10.56 8.56
N ALA A 197 14.69 -11.83 8.98
CA ALA A 197 14.47 -12.17 10.39
C ALA A 197 15.71 -11.85 11.24
N ALA A 198 16.93 -12.07 10.73
CA ALA A 198 18.14 -11.69 11.46
C ALA A 198 18.28 -10.17 11.64
N ILE A 199 17.76 -9.35 10.72
CA ILE A 199 17.68 -7.89 10.88
C ILE A 199 16.64 -7.53 11.94
N ASP A 200 15.47 -8.17 11.90
CA ASP A 200 14.38 -8.01 12.87
C ASP A 200 14.86 -8.31 14.29
N ASP A 201 15.43 -9.49 14.51
CA ASP A 201 15.95 -9.95 15.80
C ASP A 201 16.98 -8.96 16.36
N GLU A 202 17.93 -8.52 15.53
CA GLU A 202 18.98 -7.58 15.93
C GLU A 202 18.43 -6.21 16.36
N ILE A 203 17.41 -5.72 15.67
CA ILE A 203 16.72 -4.46 16.04
C ILE A 203 15.99 -4.64 17.38
N VAL A 204 15.24 -5.73 17.53
CA VAL A 204 14.45 -6.01 18.73
C VAL A 204 15.34 -6.20 19.95
N GLU A 205 16.41 -7.00 19.84
CA GLU A 205 17.38 -7.26 20.90
C GLU A 205 18.14 -6.00 21.32
N THR A 206 18.39 -5.08 20.38
CA THR A 206 19.05 -3.81 20.67
C THR A 206 18.12 -2.83 21.40
N LEU A 207 16.82 -2.83 21.07
CA LEU A 207 15.88 -1.80 21.53
C LEU A 207 15.02 -2.22 22.73
N VAL A 208 14.85 -3.51 22.97
CA VAL A 208 13.95 -4.04 24.01
C VAL A 208 14.72 -5.01 24.89
N ALA A 209 14.79 -4.70 26.18
CA ALA A 209 15.37 -5.61 27.16
C ALA A 209 14.56 -6.92 27.22
N PRO A 210 15.21 -8.10 27.11
CA PRO A 210 14.51 -9.37 27.19
C PRO A 210 13.92 -9.57 28.59
N ALA A 211 12.71 -10.12 28.66
CA ALA A 211 12.03 -10.46 29.89
C ALA A 211 11.65 -11.95 29.89
N PRO A 212 12.06 -12.74 30.90
CA PRO A 212 11.76 -14.17 30.95
C PRO A 212 10.26 -14.47 30.79
N GLY A 213 9.94 -15.34 29.83
CA GLY A 213 8.56 -15.77 29.55
C GLY A 213 7.68 -14.73 28.86
N LYS A 214 8.24 -13.64 28.31
CA LYS A 214 7.49 -12.59 27.60
C LYS A 214 8.07 -12.33 26.22
N ALA A 215 7.21 -12.14 25.23
CA ALA A 215 7.61 -11.61 23.93
C ALA A 215 8.00 -10.13 24.06
N ALA A 216 9.12 -9.74 23.43
CA ALA A 216 9.62 -8.37 23.43
C ALA A 216 8.71 -7.45 22.60
N CYS A 217 8.34 -7.88 21.40
CA CYS A 217 7.34 -7.27 20.52
C CYS A 217 6.60 -8.36 19.76
N PHE A 218 5.65 -7.95 18.92
CA PHE A 218 4.85 -8.82 18.07
C PHE A 218 4.99 -8.37 16.62
N GLU A 219 4.67 -9.26 15.70
CA GLU A 219 4.47 -8.95 14.29
C GLU A 219 3.13 -9.52 13.82
N ASP A 220 2.48 -8.82 12.90
CA ASP A 220 1.33 -9.31 12.16
C ASP A 220 1.47 -8.87 10.71
N GLN A 221 2.18 -9.69 9.93
CA GLN A 221 2.55 -9.35 8.57
C GLN A 221 1.32 -9.28 7.66
N TYR A 222 1.02 -8.06 7.19
CA TYR A 222 -0.05 -7.78 6.26
C TYR A 222 0.51 -7.80 4.84
N ALA A 223 0.16 -8.82 4.04
CA ALA A 223 0.58 -8.90 2.65
C ALA A 223 -0.22 -7.92 1.74
N SER A 224 -0.15 -6.64 2.08
CA SER A 224 -0.75 -5.49 1.41
C SER A 224 -0.11 -4.22 1.97
N THR A 225 0.55 -3.44 1.13
CA THR A 225 1.28 -2.23 1.56
C THR A 225 0.31 -1.15 2.06
N GLY A 226 -0.84 -0.98 1.40
CA GLY A 226 -1.94 -0.16 1.88
C GLY A 226 -2.45 -0.62 3.25
N GLY A 227 -2.53 -1.93 3.48
CA GLY A 227 -2.82 -2.51 4.79
C GLY A 227 -1.78 -2.13 5.85
N GLU A 228 -0.50 -2.28 5.54
CA GLU A 228 0.61 -1.88 6.42
C GLU A 228 0.56 -0.37 6.76
N LEU A 229 0.34 0.49 5.76
CA LEU A 229 0.14 1.93 5.97
C LEU A 229 -1.08 2.22 6.86
N TYR A 230 -2.18 1.47 6.67
CA TYR A 230 -3.37 1.61 7.49
C TYR A 230 -3.11 1.27 8.95
N GLU A 231 -2.39 0.18 9.25
CA GLU A 231 -2.09 -0.22 10.63
C GLU A 231 -1.20 0.82 11.34
N LEU A 232 -0.29 1.47 10.62
CA LEU A 232 0.48 2.62 11.12
C LEU A 232 -0.43 3.83 11.40
N MET A 233 -1.34 4.18 10.48
CA MET A 233 -2.27 5.30 10.64
C MET A 233 -3.28 5.09 11.77
N ALA A 234 -3.76 3.85 11.94
CA ALA A 234 -4.66 3.43 13.00
C ALA A 234 -3.98 3.36 14.37
N GLY A 235 -2.63 3.34 14.39
CA GLY A 235 -1.82 3.27 15.59
C GLY A 235 -1.75 1.88 16.21
N HIS A 236 -2.13 0.85 15.46
CA HIS A 236 -1.96 -0.55 15.83
C HIS A 236 -0.48 -0.92 15.73
N ASP A 237 0.15 -0.55 14.61
CA ASP A 237 1.55 -0.78 14.34
C ASP A 237 2.38 0.43 14.75
N ARG A 238 3.57 0.16 15.30
CA ARG A 238 4.52 1.17 15.76
C ARG A 238 5.59 1.43 14.71
N TRP A 239 5.96 0.38 13.98
CA TRP A 239 7.02 0.41 12.99
C TRP A 239 6.85 -0.72 11.99
N ILE A 240 7.07 -0.42 10.71
CA ILE A 240 7.09 -1.39 9.62
C ILE A 240 8.29 -1.08 8.72
N ALA A 241 9.03 -2.09 8.29
CA ALA A 241 10.10 -1.97 7.31
C ALA A 241 9.96 -3.04 6.23
N ASP A 242 9.75 -2.61 4.98
CA ASP A 242 9.87 -3.48 3.83
C ASP A 242 11.26 -3.32 3.20
N LEU A 243 12.10 -4.32 3.45
CA LEU A 243 13.50 -4.37 3.06
C LEU A 243 13.75 -5.41 1.96
N ARG A 244 12.69 -6.06 1.46
CA ARG A 244 12.78 -7.14 0.46
C ARG A 244 13.60 -6.75 -0.78
N PRO A 245 13.45 -5.55 -1.35
CA PRO A 245 14.26 -5.11 -2.50
C PRO A 245 15.76 -5.12 -2.27
N LEU A 246 16.21 -4.89 -1.03
CA LEU A 246 17.62 -4.82 -0.70
C LEU A 246 18.27 -6.21 -0.66
N VAL A 247 17.53 -7.20 -0.17
CA VAL A 247 18.04 -8.56 0.05
C VAL A 247 17.91 -9.45 -1.18
N ARG A 248 16.91 -9.20 -2.04
CA ARG A 248 16.67 -9.99 -3.25
C ARG A 248 16.11 -9.11 -4.36
N LYS A 249 17.00 -8.66 -5.26
CA LYS A 249 16.63 -7.90 -6.46
C LYS A 249 15.71 -8.72 -7.38
N GLY A 250 14.68 -8.08 -7.95
CA GLY A 250 13.74 -8.72 -8.87
C GLY A 250 12.91 -9.84 -8.23
N GLY A 251 12.81 -9.86 -6.89
CA GLY A 251 11.83 -10.68 -6.17
C GLY A 251 10.57 -9.88 -5.87
N LEU A 252 9.46 -10.56 -5.59
CA LEU A 252 8.20 -9.91 -5.22
C LEU A 252 8.38 -8.98 -4.01
N CYS A 253 8.22 -7.68 -4.24
CA CYS A 253 8.43 -6.62 -3.27
C CYS A 253 7.43 -5.48 -3.47
N CYS A 254 7.53 -4.43 -2.67
CA CYS A 254 6.75 -3.21 -2.86
C CYS A 254 7.23 -2.45 -4.10
N HIS A 255 6.29 -1.94 -4.89
CA HIS A 255 6.49 -1.09 -6.06
C HIS A 255 5.87 0.30 -5.82
N PRO A 256 5.99 1.27 -6.74
CA PRO A 256 5.50 2.62 -6.46
C PRO A 256 3.97 2.70 -6.34
N TYR A 257 3.23 1.84 -7.04
CA TYR A 257 1.76 1.81 -6.97
C TYR A 257 1.23 1.33 -5.61
N ASP A 258 1.93 0.42 -4.94
CA ASP A 258 1.66 0.02 -3.56
C ASP A 258 1.78 1.19 -2.56
N LEU A 259 2.67 2.15 -2.84
CA LEU A 259 2.93 3.34 -2.00
C LEU A 259 2.26 4.61 -2.53
N CYS A 260 1.37 4.51 -3.52
CA CYS A 260 0.72 5.69 -4.11
C CYS A 260 -0.21 6.42 -3.11
N THR A 261 -0.52 5.81 -1.96
CA THR A 261 -1.29 6.40 -0.87
C THR A 261 -0.45 6.85 0.33
N SER A 262 0.89 6.82 0.23
CA SER A 262 1.83 7.31 1.24
C SER A 262 1.51 8.72 1.75
N LEU A 263 1.01 9.61 0.89
CA LEU A 263 0.54 10.95 1.28
C LEU A 263 -0.50 10.90 2.41
N ILE A 264 -1.41 9.92 2.44
CA ILE A 264 -2.43 9.79 3.49
C ILE A 264 -1.75 9.53 4.84
N ALA A 265 -0.74 8.66 4.86
CA ALA A 265 0.01 8.32 6.06
C ALA A 265 0.83 9.52 6.57
N GLU A 266 1.50 10.26 5.67
CA GLU A 266 2.22 11.49 6.01
C GLU A 266 1.28 12.54 6.64
N GLU A 267 0.11 12.75 6.04
CA GLU A 267 -0.91 13.69 6.52
C GLU A 267 -1.60 13.23 7.82
N ALA A 268 -1.48 11.94 8.17
CA ALA A 268 -1.88 11.40 9.46
C ALA A 268 -0.79 11.56 10.54
N GLY A 269 0.43 11.95 10.15
CA GLY A 269 1.59 12.12 11.04
C GLY A 269 2.52 10.90 11.12
N VAL A 270 2.33 9.88 10.27
CA VAL A 270 3.29 8.78 10.09
C VAL A 270 4.51 9.31 9.34
N ILE A 271 5.70 8.85 9.71
CA ILE A 271 6.94 9.23 9.04
C ILE A 271 7.35 8.08 8.11
N LEU A 272 7.47 8.35 6.81
CA LEU A 272 7.91 7.39 5.81
C LEU A 272 9.28 7.78 5.26
N THR A 273 10.21 6.84 5.21
CA THR A 273 11.55 7.02 4.66
C THR A 273 11.94 5.85 3.77
N ASP A 274 12.96 6.04 2.94
CA ASP A 274 13.78 4.93 2.46
C ASP A 274 14.63 4.35 3.62
N PRO A 275 15.31 3.21 3.42
CA PRO A 275 16.16 2.61 4.45
C PRO A 275 17.37 3.47 4.87
N ALA A 276 17.80 4.41 4.02
CA ALA A 276 18.85 5.37 4.33
C ALA A 276 18.35 6.61 5.12
N GLY A 277 17.04 6.69 5.39
CA GLY A 277 16.40 7.75 6.17
C GLY A 277 15.97 8.97 5.36
N ALA A 278 16.15 8.96 4.03
CA ALA A 278 15.64 10.01 3.16
C ALA A 278 14.13 9.82 2.89
N PRO A 279 13.38 10.87 2.55
CA PRO A 279 11.96 10.73 2.21
C PRO A 279 11.75 9.77 1.04
N VAL A 280 10.71 8.94 1.08
CA VAL A 280 10.32 8.07 -0.03
C VAL A 280 10.00 8.93 -1.27
N ASP A 281 10.65 8.64 -2.40
CA ASP A 281 10.46 9.35 -3.66
C ASP A 281 10.68 8.43 -4.87
N ALA A 282 9.91 7.36 -4.96
CA ALA A 282 10.04 6.42 -6.08
C ALA A 282 9.57 7.06 -7.41
N PRO A 283 10.02 6.52 -8.56
CA PRO A 283 9.42 6.83 -9.86
C PRO A 283 7.91 6.58 -9.88
N PHE A 284 7.19 7.26 -10.77
CA PHE A 284 5.74 7.08 -10.94
C PHE A 284 5.45 5.98 -11.97
N ASP A 285 5.76 4.73 -11.61
CA ASP A 285 5.60 3.53 -12.45
C ASP A 285 5.06 2.34 -11.64
N VAL A 286 5.00 1.16 -12.26
CA VAL A 286 4.53 -0.08 -11.61
C VAL A 286 5.60 -1.15 -11.44
N THR A 287 6.86 -0.85 -11.76
CA THR A 287 7.91 -1.87 -11.93
C THR A 287 9.15 -1.62 -11.08
N SER A 288 9.33 -0.41 -10.57
CA SER A 288 10.51 -0.08 -9.76
C SER A 288 10.43 -0.73 -8.38
N ASP A 289 11.40 -1.56 -7.99
CA ASP A 289 11.49 -2.08 -6.62
C ASP A 289 11.66 -0.92 -5.60
N VAL A 290 10.82 -0.86 -4.56
CA VAL A 290 10.83 0.19 -3.53
C VAL A 290 10.99 -0.39 -2.13
N ALA A 291 12.12 -0.12 -1.49
CA ALA A 291 12.29 -0.39 -0.06
C ALA A 291 11.82 0.84 0.74
N TRP A 292 11.11 0.62 1.84
CA TRP A 292 10.56 1.71 2.64
C TRP A 292 10.49 1.34 4.12
N VAL A 293 10.42 2.37 4.96
CA VAL A 293 10.32 2.26 6.41
C VAL A 293 9.29 3.25 6.91
N GLY A 294 8.34 2.77 7.71
CA GLY A 294 7.32 3.57 8.36
C GLY A 294 7.49 3.59 9.87
N TYR A 295 7.43 4.79 10.44
CA TYR A 295 7.47 5.03 11.88
C TYR A 295 6.18 5.73 12.30
N ALA A 296 5.48 5.19 13.29
CA ALA A 296 4.25 5.79 13.79
C ALA A 296 4.49 7.19 14.40
N ASN A 297 5.71 7.50 14.88
CA ASN A 297 6.07 8.83 15.36
C ASN A 297 7.60 9.07 15.41
N ALA A 298 7.99 10.32 15.65
CA ALA A 298 9.40 10.76 15.66
C ALA A 298 10.27 10.14 16.77
N ARG A 299 9.71 9.77 17.92
CA ARG A 299 10.47 9.12 19.01
C ARG A 299 10.90 7.72 18.57
N LEU A 300 9.97 6.98 17.97
CA LEU A 300 10.26 5.66 17.41
C LEU A 300 11.31 5.75 16.30
N ARG A 301 11.19 6.70 15.38
CA ARG A 301 12.22 6.92 14.35
C ARG A 301 13.60 7.15 14.97
N THR A 302 13.68 8.06 15.96
CA THR A 302 14.96 8.39 16.63
C THR A 302 15.62 7.16 17.25
N ALA A 303 14.83 6.24 17.81
CA ALA A 303 15.34 5.02 18.42
C ALA A 303 15.72 3.96 17.38
N ILE A 304 14.87 3.75 16.37
CA ILE A 304 14.96 2.59 15.46
C ILE A 304 15.91 2.85 14.28
N GLU A 305 15.87 4.04 13.66
CA GLU A 305 16.57 4.32 12.41
C GLU A 305 18.09 4.06 12.49
N PRO A 306 18.82 4.49 13.53
CA PRO A 306 20.26 4.21 13.63
C PRO A 306 20.58 2.72 13.79
N VAL A 307 19.71 1.97 14.49
CA VAL A 307 19.88 0.53 14.70
C VAL A 307 19.64 -0.23 13.40
N LEU A 308 18.56 0.11 12.68
CA LEU A 308 18.25 -0.43 11.36
C LEU A 308 19.39 -0.17 10.38
N GLN A 309 19.86 1.07 10.27
CA GLN A 309 20.97 1.43 9.37
C GLN A 309 22.27 0.70 9.72
N GLY A 310 22.56 0.55 11.03
CA GLY A 310 23.69 -0.26 11.48
C GLY A 310 23.57 -1.73 11.08
N ALA A 311 22.39 -2.33 11.23
CA ALA A 311 22.12 -3.73 10.87
C ALA A 311 22.23 -3.95 9.35
N LEU A 312 21.75 -3.00 8.55
CA LEU A 312 21.86 -3.00 7.10
C LEU A 312 23.32 -2.82 6.63
N GLY A 313 24.05 -1.85 7.19
CA GLY A 313 25.45 -1.59 6.85
C GLY A 313 26.37 -2.77 7.18
N ARG A 314 26.15 -3.47 8.31
CA ARG A 314 26.86 -4.72 8.65
C ARG A 314 26.67 -5.83 7.61
N ARG A 315 25.58 -5.78 6.84
CA ARG A 315 25.21 -6.74 5.80
C ARG A 315 25.50 -6.23 4.39
N GLY A 316 26.06 -5.03 4.23
CA GLY A 316 26.32 -4.41 2.93
C GLY A 316 25.05 -4.08 2.14
N LEU A 317 23.94 -3.82 2.85
CA LEU A 317 22.64 -3.46 2.27
C LEU A 317 22.40 -1.94 2.20
N LEU A 318 23.32 -1.17 2.78
CA LEU A 318 23.44 0.29 2.71
C LEU A 318 24.91 0.68 2.53
#